data_AF-A0A1Y4K0I1-F1
#
_entry.id   AF-A0A1Y4K0I1-F1
#
_cell.length_a   1.000
_cell.length_b   1.000
_cell.length_c   1.000
_cell.angle_alpha   90.00
_cell.angle_beta   90.00
_cell.angle_gamma   90.00
#
_symmetry.space_group_name_H-M   'P 1'
#
loop_
_entity.id
_entity.type
_entity.pdbx_description
1 polymer ?
#
loop_
_entity_poly.entity_id
_entity_poly.type
_entity_poly.pdbx_seq_one_letter_code
_entity_poly.pdbx_strand_id
1 'polypeptide(L)'
;MGDVYPIPAIYLHLVAVMSDMALRRPDVARAHLLAAWELARPDGLIEPLAEHHGLLGGMLEAAIKPAWPDDFRRIIDITYRFSAGWRRVHNPATGDDVADNLTTTEFATCMLAARGWSNAEIAAHMGISPNTVKGYVSAALRKLGITRRRDLSRFMLS
;
A
#
# COMPACT_ATOMS: atom_id res chain seq x y z
N MET A 1 -32.04 -6.76 -4.86
CA MET A 1 -31.80 -5.38 -5.32
C MET A 1 -30.32 -5.31 -5.59
N GLY A 2 -29.90 -5.43 -6.84
CA GLY A 2 -28.48 -5.41 -7.19
C GLY A 2 -27.89 -4.06 -6.79
N ASP A 3 -26.70 -4.07 -6.18
CA ASP A 3 -26.01 -2.83 -5.86
C ASP A 3 -25.91 -2.00 -7.13
N VAL A 4 -26.45 -0.78 -7.09
CA VAL A 4 -26.69 0.01 -8.30
C VAL A 4 -25.37 0.54 -8.88
N TYR A 5 -24.27 0.51 -8.10
CA TYR A 5 -22.97 1.08 -8.49
C TYR A 5 -21.77 0.32 -7.89
N PRO A 6 -21.53 -0.96 -8.24
CA PRO A 6 -20.49 -1.76 -7.60
C PRO A 6 -19.08 -1.23 -7.91
N ILE A 7 -18.82 -0.74 -9.14
CA ILE A 7 -17.50 -0.23 -9.52
C ILE A 7 -17.16 1.08 -8.79
N PRO A 8 -17.97 2.16 -8.83
CA PRO A 8 -17.67 3.36 -8.06
C PRO A 8 -17.57 3.11 -6.55
N ALA A 9 -18.36 2.18 -6.00
CA ALA A 9 -18.31 1.83 -4.58
C ALA A 9 -16.95 1.24 -4.16
N ILE A 10 -16.29 0.44 -5.02
CA ILE A 10 -14.92 -0.05 -4.77
C ILE A 10 -13.99 1.14 -4.53
N TYR A 11 -13.97 2.12 -5.44
CA TYR A 11 -13.09 3.29 -5.31
C TYR A 11 -13.41 4.14 -4.07
N LEU A 12 -14.69 4.35 -3.75
CA LEU A 12 -15.08 5.10 -2.55
C LEU A 12 -14.58 4.41 -1.28
N HIS A 13 -14.66 3.08 -1.21
CA HIS A 13 -14.09 2.33 -0.11
C HIS A 13 -12.57 2.47 -0.04
N LEU A 14 -11.86 2.41 -1.17
CA LEU A 14 -10.40 2.60 -1.18
C LEU A 14 -9.98 4.01 -0.73
N VAL A 15 -10.74 5.05 -1.09
CA VAL A 15 -10.51 6.42 -0.59
C VAL A 15 -10.75 6.50 0.93
N ALA A 16 -11.77 5.81 1.44
CA ALA A 16 -12.01 5.70 2.88
C ALA A 16 -10.84 4.99 3.59
N VAL A 17 -10.31 3.90 3.02
CA VAL A 17 -9.10 3.21 3.53
C VAL A 17 -7.94 4.20 3.67
N MET A 18 -7.65 5.00 2.64
CA MET A 18 -6.56 5.98 2.69
C MET A 18 -6.76 7.01 3.80
N SER A 19 -7.99 7.50 3.94
CA SER A 19 -8.36 8.50 4.94
C SER A 19 -8.23 7.94 6.37
N ASP A 20 -8.76 6.75 6.62
CA ASP A 20 -8.69 6.11 7.92
C ASP A 20 -7.26 5.69 8.29
N MET A 21 -6.45 5.29 7.31
CA MET A 21 -5.02 5.03 7.54
C MET A 21 -4.24 6.30 7.90
N ALA A 22 -4.57 7.44 7.28
CA ALA A 22 -4.01 8.73 7.67
C ALA A 22 -4.44 9.14 9.09
N LEU A 23 -5.67 8.81 9.50
CA LEU A 23 -6.20 9.04 10.84
C LEU A 23 -5.78 7.97 11.88
N ARG A 24 -4.93 7.00 11.49
CA ARG A 24 -4.51 5.86 12.33
C ARG A 24 -5.68 5.03 12.87
N ARG A 25 -6.66 4.73 12.02
CA ARG A 25 -7.82 3.88 12.32
C ARG A 25 -7.78 2.58 11.49
N PRO A 26 -6.79 1.70 11.73
CA PRO A 26 -6.58 0.53 10.88
C PRO A 26 -7.77 -0.43 10.87
N ASP A 27 -8.53 -0.56 11.96
CA ASP A 27 -9.70 -1.45 12.01
C ASP A 27 -10.84 -0.96 11.10
N VAL A 28 -11.09 0.37 11.06
CA VAL A 28 -12.11 0.97 10.18
C VAL A 28 -11.66 0.86 8.73
N ALA A 29 -10.40 1.19 8.46
CA ALA A 29 -9.80 1.02 7.14
C ALA A 29 -9.88 -0.45 6.67
N ARG A 30 -9.65 -1.42 7.57
CA ARG A 30 -9.78 -2.85 7.24
C ARG A 30 -11.21 -3.21 6.85
N ALA A 31 -12.22 -2.68 7.54
CA ALA A 31 -13.61 -2.91 7.19
C ALA A 31 -13.93 -2.37 5.78
N HIS A 32 -13.47 -1.17 5.44
CA HIS A 32 -13.62 -0.61 4.10
C HIS A 32 -12.89 -1.42 3.03
N LEU A 33 -11.65 -1.86 3.30
CA LEU A 33 -10.93 -2.70 2.35
C LEU A 33 -11.67 -4.01 2.07
N LEU A 34 -12.19 -4.67 3.11
CA LEU A 34 -12.92 -5.93 2.94
C LEU A 34 -14.25 -5.72 2.20
N ALA A 35 -14.93 -4.58 2.42
CA ALA A 35 -16.11 -4.23 1.62
C ALA A 35 -15.76 -4.02 0.13
N ALA A 36 -14.67 -3.30 -0.16
CA ALA A 36 -14.16 -3.16 -1.52
C ALA A 36 -13.80 -4.53 -2.14
N TRP A 37 -13.19 -5.42 -1.35
CA TRP A 37 -12.76 -6.74 -1.79
C TRP A 37 -13.94 -7.66 -2.13
N GLU A 38 -15.00 -7.67 -1.31
CA GLU A 38 -16.20 -8.49 -1.61
C GLU A 38 -16.93 -8.01 -2.87
N LEU A 39 -16.90 -6.71 -3.17
CA LEU A 39 -17.41 -6.17 -4.44
C LEU A 39 -16.52 -6.52 -5.63
N ALA A 40 -15.20 -6.45 -5.47
CA ALA A 40 -14.23 -6.61 -6.55
C ALA A 40 -13.94 -8.08 -6.93
N ARG A 41 -13.84 -8.98 -5.93
CA ARG A 41 -13.34 -10.35 -6.11
C ARG A 41 -14.17 -11.20 -7.07
N PRO A 42 -15.52 -11.20 -7.04
CA PRO A 42 -16.32 -12.10 -7.90
C PRO A 42 -16.05 -11.90 -9.38
N ASP A 43 -15.88 -10.65 -9.81
CA ASP A 43 -15.64 -10.28 -11.21
C ASP A 43 -14.14 -10.11 -11.53
N GLY A 44 -13.26 -10.28 -10.53
CA GLY A 44 -11.82 -10.14 -10.70
C GLY A 44 -11.35 -8.70 -10.94
N LEU A 45 -12.14 -7.68 -10.56
CA LEU A 45 -11.85 -6.25 -10.74
C LEU A 45 -10.83 -5.75 -9.71
N ILE A 46 -9.60 -6.26 -9.80
CA ILE A 46 -8.54 -6.06 -8.80
C ILE A 46 -7.61 -4.89 -9.11
N GLU A 47 -7.71 -4.30 -10.30
CA GLU A 47 -6.95 -3.13 -10.74
C GLU A 47 -7.06 -1.94 -9.77
N PRO A 48 -8.25 -1.56 -9.26
CA PRO A 48 -8.37 -0.45 -8.31
C PRO A 48 -7.48 -0.66 -7.06
N LEU A 49 -7.39 -1.90 -6.58
CA LEU A 49 -6.56 -2.24 -5.41
C LEU A 49 -5.06 -2.14 -5.75
N ALA A 50 -4.68 -2.57 -6.96
CA ALA A 50 -3.31 -2.56 -7.42
C ALA A 50 -2.77 -1.14 -7.69
N GLU A 51 -3.58 -0.29 -8.32
CA GLU A 51 -3.25 1.11 -8.63
C GLU A 51 -3.02 1.94 -7.38
N HIS A 52 -3.78 1.66 -6.32
CA HIS A 52 -3.75 2.40 -5.07
C HIS A 52 -2.87 1.75 -3.99
N HIS A 53 -2.23 0.61 -4.27
CA HIS A 53 -1.49 -0.22 -3.29
C HIS A 53 -0.63 0.61 -2.32
N GLY A 54 0.20 1.52 -2.85
CA GLY A 54 1.11 2.34 -2.04
C GLY A 54 0.40 3.28 -1.05
N LEU A 55 -0.82 3.72 -1.37
CA LEU A 55 -1.61 4.64 -0.55
C LEU A 55 -2.50 3.93 0.47
N LEU A 56 -2.78 2.63 0.28
CA LEU A 56 -3.61 1.83 1.18
C LEU A 56 -2.90 1.46 2.50
N GLY A 57 -1.72 2.01 2.78
CA GLY A 57 -1.07 1.92 4.09
C GLY A 57 -0.78 0.49 4.54
N GLY A 58 -0.36 -0.39 3.62
CA GLY A 58 -0.07 -1.78 3.95
C GLY A 58 -1.32 -2.64 4.24
N MET A 59 -2.53 -2.13 3.98
CA MET A 59 -3.76 -2.86 4.29
C MET A 59 -3.92 -4.14 3.45
N LEU A 60 -3.40 -4.15 2.22
CA LEU A 60 -3.40 -5.34 1.38
C LEU A 60 -2.51 -6.43 2.00
N GLU A 61 -1.35 -6.06 2.53
CA GLU A 61 -0.47 -6.96 3.27
C GLU A 61 -1.11 -7.47 4.57
N ALA A 62 -1.86 -6.62 5.27
CA ALA A 62 -2.48 -6.95 6.54
C ALA A 62 -3.74 -7.83 6.39
N ALA A 63 -4.56 -7.59 5.36
CA ALA A 63 -5.88 -8.20 5.23
C ALA A 63 -6.00 -9.19 4.07
N ILE A 64 -5.42 -8.87 2.90
CA ILE A 64 -5.60 -9.70 1.70
C ILE A 64 -4.56 -10.80 1.64
N LYS A 65 -3.27 -10.48 1.84
CA LYS A 65 -2.17 -11.46 1.79
C LYS A 65 -2.39 -12.70 2.66
N PRO A 66 -2.82 -12.62 3.94
CA PRO A 66 -3.01 -13.82 4.76
C PRO A 66 -4.23 -14.65 4.37
N ALA A 67 -5.29 -14.02 3.82
CA ALA A 67 -6.55 -14.70 3.51
C ALA A 67 -6.64 -15.19 2.06
N TRP A 68 -6.07 -14.43 1.12
CA TRP A 68 -6.09 -14.69 -0.33
C TRP A 68 -4.68 -14.45 -0.93
N PRO A 69 -3.69 -15.32 -0.63
CA PRO A 69 -2.30 -15.11 -1.04
C PRO A 69 -2.10 -15.11 -2.56
N ASP A 70 -2.92 -15.86 -3.31
CA ASP A 70 -2.83 -15.93 -4.76
C ASP A 70 -3.38 -14.67 -5.44
N ASP A 71 -4.49 -14.13 -4.93
CA ASP A 71 -5.01 -12.85 -5.40
C ASP A 71 -4.11 -11.69 -4.99
N PHE A 72 -3.52 -11.72 -3.79
CA PHE A 72 -2.51 -10.74 -3.41
C PHE A 72 -1.35 -10.74 -4.42
N ARG A 73 -0.88 -11.90 -4.87
CA ARG A 73 0.18 -11.98 -5.89
C ARG A 73 -0.27 -11.34 -7.22
N ARG A 74 -1.49 -11.64 -7.67
CA ARG A 74 -2.06 -11.03 -8.89
C ARG A 74 -2.16 -9.51 -8.79
N ILE A 75 -2.58 -8.98 -7.63
CA ILE A 75 -2.61 -7.54 -7.35
C ILE A 75 -1.19 -6.97 -7.47
N ILE A 76 -0.19 -7.59 -6.82
CA ILE A 76 1.19 -7.12 -6.85
C ILE A 76 1.78 -7.11 -8.28
N ASP A 77 1.46 -8.11 -9.11
CA ASP A 77 1.91 -8.15 -10.51
C ASP A 77 1.35 -6.99 -11.34
N ILE A 78 0.14 -6.53 -11.03
CA ILE A 78 -0.44 -5.32 -11.63
C ILE A 78 0.23 -4.07 -11.05
N THR A 79 0.43 -4.01 -9.72
CA THR A 79 1.10 -2.87 -9.06
C THR A 79 2.50 -2.61 -9.61
N TYR A 80 3.30 -3.66 -9.89
CA TYR A 80 4.62 -3.47 -10.51
C TYR A 80 4.53 -2.78 -11.87
N ARG A 81 3.65 -3.25 -12.74
CA ARG A 81 3.47 -2.69 -14.10
C ARG A 81 2.91 -1.26 -14.03
N PHE A 82 1.88 -1.05 -13.22
CA PHE A 82 1.28 0.26 -13.02
C PHE A 82 2.29 1.26 -12.48
N SER A 83 2.97 0.92 -11.37
CA SER A 83 3.91 1.84 -10.72
C SER A 83 5.12 2.19 -11.59
N ALA A 84 5.62 1.24 -12.40
CA ALA A 84 6.68 1.50 -13.37
C ALA A 84 6.21 2.42 -14.52
N GLY A 85 4.97 2.28 -14.99
CA GLY A 85 4.37 3.21 -15.94
C GLY A 85 4.19 4.61 -15.35
N TRP A 86 3.57 4.67 -14.18
CA TRP A 86 3.27 5.90 -13.46
C TRP A 86 4.54 6.70 -13.14
N ARG A 87 5.59 6.10 -12.57
CA ARG A 87 6.86 6.79 -12.26
C ARG A 87 7.53 7.41 -13.49
N ARG A 88 7.50 6.73 -14.64
CA ARG A 88 8.10 7.24 -15.90
C ARG A 88 7.45 8.54 -16.37
N VAL A 89 6.19 8.76 -16.03
CA VAL A 89 5.46 10.01 -16.35
C VAL A 89 5.55 11.00 -15.20
N HIS A 90 5.33 10.53 -13.97
CA HIS A 90 5.22 11.36 -12.77
C HIS A 90 6.55 12.02 -12.39
N ASN A 91 7.64 11.25 -12.24
CA ASN A 91 8.90 11.75 -11.69
C ASN A 91 9.49 12.89 -12.56
N PRO A 92 9.56 12.77 -13.91
CA PRO A 92 10.05 13.87 -14.74
C PRO A 92 9.14 15.12 -14.71
N ALA A 93 7.82 14.92 -14.62
CA ALA A 93 6.86 16.02 -14.63
C ALA A 93 6.83 16.82 -13.33
N THR A 94 7.10 16.17 -12.19
CA THR A 94 7.05 16.76 -10.85
C THR A 94 8.42 17.15 -10.30
N GLY A 95 9.50 16.54 -10.82
CA GLY A 95 10.83 16.62 -10.21
C GLY A 95 10.99 15.71 -8.98
N ASP A 96 9.99 14.87 -8.68
CA ASP A 96 10.04 13.90 -7.59
C ASP A 96 10.90 12.68 -7.95
N ASP A 97 11.34 11.97 -6.92
CA ASP A 97 12.16 10.76 -7.04
C ASP A 97 11.48 9.59 -6.33
N VAL A 98 10.25 9.26 -6.73
CA VAL A 98 9.53 8.12 -6.15
C VAL A 98 10.26 6.83 -6.48
N ALA A 99 10.53 6.01 -5.45
CA ALA A 99 11.37 4.83 -5.55
C ALA A 99 10.90 3.80 -6.58
N ASP A 100 11.84 3.25 -7.35
CA ASP A 100 11.62 2.20 -8.36
C ASP A 100 12.23 0.84 -7.99
N ASN A 101 13.14 0.80 -7.02
CA ASN A 101 13.94 -0.36 -6.65
C ASN A 101 13.47 -1.08 -5.37
N LEU A 102 12.34 -0.63 -4.80
CA LEU A 102 11.71 -1.27 -3.64
C LEU A 102 10.69 -2.31 -4.08
N THR A 103 10.61 -3.41 -3.34
CA THR A 103 9.46 -4.31 -3.43
C THR A 103 8.21 -3.60 -2.92
N THR A 104 7.03 -4.04 -3.35
CA THR A 104 5.76 -3.46 -2.90
C THR A 104 5.59 -3.48 -1.38
N THR A 105 5.99 -4.58 -0.70
CA THR A 105 5.96 -4.67 0.77
C THR A 105 6.98 -3.74 1.45
N GLU A 106 8.20 -3.60 0.92
CA GLU A 106 9.17 -2.61 1.41
C GLU A 106 8.62 -1.19 1.25
N PHE A 107 8.02 -0.89 0.10
CA PHE A 107 7.39 0.39 -0.17
C PHE A 107 6.25 0.69 0.81
N ALA A 108 5.30 -0.23 1.00
CA ALA A 108 4.20 -0.09 1.96
C ALA A 108 4.72 0.10 3.40
N THR A 109 5.75 -0.65 3.79
CA THR A 109 6.41 -0.50 5.10
C THR A 109 7.05 0.90 5.25
N CYS A 110 7.72 1.38 4.19
CA CYS A 110 8.38 2.69 4.20
C CYS A 110 7.39 3.86 4.13
N MET A 111 6.24 3.68 3.46
CA MET A 111 5.13 4.64 3.47
C MET A 111 4.60 4.86 4.88
N LEU A 112 4.32 3.79 5.63
CA LEU A 112 3.92 3.90 7.04
C LEU A 112 5.02 4.52 7.90
N ALA A 113 6.28 4.14 7.65
CA ALA A 113 7.43 4.69 8.36
C ALA A 113 7.61 6.20 8.14
N ALA A 114 7.44 6.67 6.89
CA ALA A 114 7.51 8.08 6.53
C ALA A 114 6.35 8.88 7.14
N ARG A 115 5.18 8.24 7.33
CA ARG A 115 4.01 8.78 8.03
C ARG A 115 4.11 8.68 9.57
N GLY A 116 5.31 8.43 10.10
CA GLY A 116 5.61 8.47 11.52
C GLY A 116 5.11 7.27 12.33
N TRP A 117 4.70 6.18 11.70
CA TRP A 117 4.43 4.94 12.43
C TRP A 117 5.75 4.36 12.96
N SER A 118 5.75 3.84 14.16
CA SER A 118 6.89 3.13 14.76
C SER A 118 7.00 1.70 14.20
N ASN A 119 8.16 1.06 14.35
CA ASN A 119 8.31 -0.33 13.91
C ASN A 119 7.36 -1.29 14.64
N ALA A 120 7.01 -1.00 15.89
CA ALA A 120 6.07 -1.79 16.67
C ALA A 120 4.63 -1.63 16.15
N GLU A 121 4.21 -0.40 15.84
CA GLU A 121 2.89 -0.12 15.26
C GLU A 121 2.76 -0.75 13.87
N ILE A 122 3.79 -0.63 13.01
CA ILE A 122 3.80 -1.25 11.68
C ILE A 122 3.73 -2.77 11.80
N ALA A 123 4.50 -3.36 12.73
CA ALA A 123 4.51 -4.80 12.96
C ALA A 123 3.14 -5.32 13.38
N ALA A 124 2.50 -4.64 14.34
CA ALA A 124 1.15 -4.97 14.79
C ALA A 124 0.14 -4.87 13.64
N HIS A 125 0.19 -3.78 12.86
CA HIS A 125 -0.70 -3.55 11.73
C HIS A 125 -0.55 -4.59 10.61
N MET A 126 0.69 -4.91 10.22
CA MET A 126 0.97 -5.83 9.13
C MET A 126 0.97 -7.31 9.55
N GLY A 127 0.77 -7.62 10.82
CA GLY A 127 0.80 -8.99 11.34
C GLY A 127 2.17 -9.67 11.21
N ILE A 128 3.26 -8.90 11.35
CA ILE A 128 4.65 -9.39 11.24
C ILE A 128 5.48 -8.99 12.47
N SER A 129 6.71 -9.49 12.58
CA SER A 129 7.59 -9.14 13.71
C SER A 129 8.20 -7.73 13.56
N PRO A 130 8.48 -7.00 14.66
CA PRO A 130 9.23 -5.74 14.61
C PRO A 130 10.62 -5.88 13.97
N ASN A 131 11.25 -7.05 14.09
CA ASN A 131 12.53 -7.35 13.44
C ASN A 131 12.39 -7.44 11.92
N THR A 132 11.28 -8.01 11.43
CA THR A 132 10.96 -8.06 10.00
C THR A 132 10.79 -6.64 9.45
N VAL A 133 10.05 -5.78 10.17
CA VAL A 133 9.90 -4.35 9.81
C VAL A 133 11.25 -3.65 9.78
N LYS A 134 12.10 -3.85 10.81
CA LYS A 134 13.46 -3.30 10.84
C LYS A 134 14.26 -3.76 9.62
N GLY A 135 14.13 -5.04 9.23
CA GLY A 135 14.75 -5.61 8.05
C GLY A 135 14.32 -4.88 6.76
N TYR A 136 13.02 -4.74 6.53
CA TYR A 136 12.48 -4.01 5.37
C TYR A 136 12.94 -2.55 5.31
N VAL A 137 12.84 -1.82 6.42
CA VAL A 137 13.30 -0.42 6.48
C VAL A 137 14.79 -0.34 6.19
N SER A 138 15.61 -1.22 6.78
CA SER A 138 17.07 -1.21 6.58
C SER A 138 17.45 -1.52 5.13
N ALA A 139 16.76 -2.49 4.51
CA ALA A 139 16.94 -2.83 3.11
C ALA A 139 16.56 -1.65 2.20
N ALA A 140 15.43 -1.00 2.47
CA ALA A 140 14.98 0.16 1.71
C ALA A 140 15.94 1.35 1.85
N LEU A 141 16.39 1.70 3.06
CA LEU A 141 17.38 2.76 3.27
C LEU A 141 18.65 2.52 2.46
N ARG A 142 19.17 1.29 2.47
CA ARG A 142 20.33 0.89 1.66
C ARG A 142 20.08 1.04 0.16
N LYS A 143 18.93 0.55 -0.34
CA LYS A 143 18.55 0.63 -1.76
C LYS A 143 18.38 2.09 -2.23
N LEU A 144 17.88 2.95 -1.36
CA LEU A 144 17.68 4.38 -1.64
C LEU A 144 18.94 5.24 -1.38
N GLY A 145 20.03 4.65 -0.88
CA GLY A 145 21.26 5.38 -0.60
C GLY A 145 21.14 6.39 0.56
N ILE A 146 20.15 6.23 1.44
CA ILE A 146 19.92 7.11 2.59
C ILE A 146 20.22 6.38 3.90
N THR A 147 20.51 7.14 4.96
CA THR A 147 20.88 6.58 6.27
C THR A 147 19.86 6.85 7.36
N ARG A 148 18.98 7.86 7.18
CA ARG A 148 18.02 8.27 8.19
C ARG A 148 16.60 7.97 7.74
N ARG A 149 15.81 7.37 8.64
CA ARG A 149 14.38 7.08 8.43
C ARG A 149 13.58 8.29 7.95
N ARG A 150 13.87 9.48 8.46
CA ARG A 150 13.16 10.72 8.08
C ARG A 150 13.32 11.08 6.59
N ASP A 151 14.42 10.65 5.98
CA ASP A 151 14.73 10.94 4.58
C ASP A 151 13.88 10.06 3.63
N LEU A 152 13.18 9.04 4.15
CA LEU A 152 12.22 8.23 3.37
C LEU A 152 11.14 9.11 2.73
N SER A 153 10.70 10.17 3.42
CA SER A 153 9.66 11.08 2.92
C SER A 153 9.94 11.66 1.52
N ARG A 154 11.22 11.78 1.13
CA ARG A 154 11.62 12.26 -0.20
C ARG A 154 11.28 11.26 -1.33
N PHE A 155 11.18 9.97 -1.02
CA PHE A 155 11.01 8.89 -1.99
C PHE A 155 9.61 8.25 -1.94
N MET A 156 8.80 8.66 -0.96
CA MET A 156 7.47 8.14 -0.67
C MET A 156 6.40 9.12 -1.16
N LEU A 157 5.16 8.63 -1.30
CA LEU A 157 4.01 9.48 -1.62
C LEU A 157 3.56 10.24 -0.37
N SER A 158 3.25 11.53 -0.52
CA SER A 158 2.63 12.36 0.53
C SER A 158 1.19 11.93 0.78
#